data_AF-A0A6G3CR98-F1
#
_entry.id   AF-A0A6G3CR98-F1
#
_cell.length_a   1.000
_cell.length_b   1.000
_cell.length_c   1.000
_cell.angle_alpha   90.00
_cell.angle_beta   90.00
_cell.angle_gamma   90.00
#
_symmetry.space_group_name_H-M   'P 1'
#
loop_
_entity.id
_entity.type
_entity.pdbx_description
1 polymer ?
#
loop_
_entity_poly.entity_id
_entity_poly.type
_entity_poly.pdbx_seq_one_letter_code
_entity_poly.pdbx_strand_id
1 'polypeptide(L)' 'MSTAEPDLRAEGLHLGYDDRAVVSGLDLAVPPGRITAIVGANACGKSTLLR' A
#
# COMPACT_ATOMS: atom_id res chain seq x y z
N MET A 1 -23.35 1.14 18.95
CA MET A 1 -23.22 0.46 17.65
C MET A 1 -21.79 0.71 17.18
N SER A 2 -20.89 -0.27 17.31
CA SER A 2 -19.49 -0.11 16.90
C SER A 2 -19.45 -0.22 15.39
N THR A 3 -19.31 0.91 14.69
CA THR A 3 -18.91 0.89 13.29
C THR A 3 -17.43 0.56 13.31
N ALA A 4 -17.07 -0.68 12.99
CA ALA A 4 -15.67 -1.04 12.79
C ALA A 4 -15.11 -0.08 11.75
N GLU A 5 -14.16 0.77 12.16
CA GLU A 5 -13.52 1.67 11.21
C GLU A 5 -12.78 0.81 10.17
N PRO A 6 -12.86 1.16 8.88
CA PRO A 6 -12.26 0.34 7.84
C PRO A 6 -10.75 0.23 8.04
N ASP A 7 -10.28 -0.99 8.26
CA ASP A 7 -8.87 -1.37 8.36
C ASP A 7 -8.37 -1.78 6.98
N LEU A 8 -7.29 -1.15 6.50
CA LEU A 8 -6.72 -1.44 5.19
C LEU A 8 -5.42 -2.24 5.41
N ARG A 9 -5.39 -3.47 4.88
CA ARG A 9 -4.25 -4.37 4.98
C ARG A 9 -3.93 -5.04 3.65
N ALA A 10 -2.67 -5.33 3.44
CA ALA A 10 -2.17 -6.18 2.37
C ALA A 10 -1.05 -7.08 2.89
N GLU A 11 -1.01 -8.32 2.40
CA GLU A 11 0.03 -9.30 2.72
C GLU A 11 0.59 -9.83 1.40
N GLY A 12 1.92 -9.85 1.28
CA GLY A 12 2.61 -10.32 0.08
C GLY A 12 2.22 -9.55 -1.19
N LEU A 13 1.97 -8.24 -1.11
CA LEU A 13 1.49 -7.46 -2.25
C LEU A 13 2.55 -7.38 -3.37
N HIS A 14 2.16 -7.79 -4.58
CA HIS A 14 2.94 -7.64 -5.81
C HIS A 14 2.23 -6.67 -6.75
N LEU A 15 2.92 -5.61 -7.16
CA LEU A 15 2.39 -4.60 -8.07
C LEU A 15 3.37 -4.37 -9.21
N GLY A 16 2.85 -4.14 -10.40
CA GLY A 16 3.65 -3.96 -11.60
C GLY A 16 2.82 -3.43 -12.76
N TYR A 17 3.50 -3.14 -13.86
CA TYR A 17 2.87 -2.83 -15.14
C TYR A 17 3.35 -3.86 -16.14
N ASP A 18 2.41 -4.47 -16.86
CA ASP A 18 2.68 -5.58 -17.78
C ASP A 18 3.57 -6.64 -17.09
N ASP A 19 4.71 -6.97 -17.68
CA ASP A 19 5.66 -7.95 -17.16
C ASP A 19 6.69 -7.38 -16.16
N ARG A 20 6.57 -6.09 -15.81
CA ARG A 20 7.53 -5.42 -14.93
C ARG A 20 6.99 -5.28 -13.51
N ALA A 21 7.58 -6.04 -12.59
CA ALA A 21 7.37 -5.84 -11.15
C ALA A 21 7.95 -4.50 -10.67
N VAL A 22 7.17 -3.80 -9.85
CA VAL A 22 7.51 -2.52 -9.18
C VAL A 22 7.56 -2.70 -7.67
N VAL A 23 6.60 -3.45 -7.10
CA VAL A 23 6.57 -3.87 -5.69
C VAL A 23 6.49 -5.38 -5.66
N SER A 24 7.24 -6.04 -4.76
CA SER A 24 7.23 -7.49 -4.62
C SER A 24 7.18 -7.90 -3.15
N GLY A 25 6.12 -8.61 -2.75
CA GLY A 25 6.01 -9.17 -1.40
C GLY A 25 5.88 -8.10 -0.31
N LEU A 26 5.14 -7.02 -0.55
CA LEU A 26 4.94 -5.96 0.45
C LEU A 26 3.81 -6.31 1.42
N ASP A 27 4.12 -6.30 2.71
CA ASP A 27 3.12 -6.28 3.78
C ASP A 27 2.85 -4.83 4.20
N LEU A 28 1.57 -4.46 4.28
CA LEU A 28 1.13 -3.11 4.63
C LEU A 28 -0.09 -3.17 5.55
N ALA A 29 -0.09 -2.33 6.58
CA ALA A 29 -1.26 -2.03 7.38
C ALA A 29 -1.42 -0.51 7.51
N VAL A 30 -2.63 -0.01 7.24
CA VAL A 30 -3.01 1.39 7.40
C VAL A 30 -4.09 1.47 8.47
N PRO A 31 -3.74 1.93 9.69
CA PRO A 31 -4.68 2.00 10.79
C PRO A 31 -5.83 2.97 10.48
N PRO A 32 -7.05 2.66 10.94
CA PRO A 32 -8.17 3.57 10.78
C PRO A 32 -7.96 4.88 11.57
N GLY A 33 -8.60 5.96 11.08
CA GLY A 33 -8.55 7.27 11.72
C GLY A 33 -7.16 7.93 11.73
N ARG A 34 -6.21 7.44 10.93
CA ARG A 34 -4.84 7.97 10.83
C ARG A 34 -4.53 8.49 9.44
N ILE A 35 -3.79 9.60 9.38
CA ILE A 35 -3.12 10.03 8.16
C ILE A 35 -1.83 9.21 8.02
N THR A 36 -1.69 8.51 6.90
CA THR A 36 -0.50 7.71 6.58
C THR A 36 0.20 8.30 5.36
N ALA A 37 1.50 8.55 5.46
CA ALA A 37 2.31 9.09 4.38
C ALA A 37 3.29 8.03 3.86
N ILE A 38 3.38 7.90 2.53
CA ILE A 38 4.32 7.00 1.87
C ILE A 38 5.48 7.84 1.32
N VAL A 39 6.70 7.55 1.76
CA VAL A 39 7.91 8.31 1.42
C VAL A 39 8.98 7.41 0.81
N GLY A 40 9.86 8.00 0.00
CA GLY A 40 10.94 7.27 -0.66
C GLY A 40 11.41 7.98 -1.93
N ALA A 41 12.53 7.51 -2.49
CA ALA A 41 13.14 8.06 -3.69
C ALA A 41 12.22 8.06 -4.92
N ASN A 42 12.58 8.81 -5.96
CA ASN A 42 11.84 8.77 -7.23
C ASN A 42 11.82 7.34 -7.80
N ALA A 43 10.72 6.99 -8.47
CA ALA A 43 10.51 5.67 -9.07
C ALA A 43 10.53 4.46 -8.10
N CYS A 44 10.44 4.65 -6.78
CA CYS A 44 10.40 3.54 -5.82
C CYS A 44 9.02 2.87 -5.64
N GLY A 45 8.06 3.11 -6.54
CA GLY A 45 6.75 2.45 -6.52
C GLY A 45 5.63 3.13 -5.70
N LYS A 46 5.84 4.32 -5.12
CA LYS A 46 4.81 5.01 -4.30
C LYS A 46 3.49 5.25 -5.02
N SER A 47 3.54 5.83 -6.22
CA SER A 47 2.33 6.08 -7.03
C SER A 47 1.70 4.78 -7.52
N THR A 48 2.50 3.74 -7.72
CA THR A 48 2.01 2.40 -8.08
C THR A 48 1.30 1.75 -6.90
N LEU A 49 1.77 1.96 -5.68
CA LEU A 49 1.13 1.48 -4.44
C LEU A 49 -0.21 2.17 -4.13
N LEU A 50 -0.40 3.41 -4.58
CA LEU A 50 -1.61 4.21 -4.32
C LEU A 50 -2.67 4.13 -5.43
N ARG A 51 -2.43 3.36 -6.49
CA ARG A 51 -3.33 3.21 -7.63
C ARG A 51 -4.05 1.87 -7.56
#